data_AF-A0A7L2SGV2-F1
#
_entry.id   AF-A0A7L2SGV2-F1
#
_cell.length_a   1.000
_cell.length_b   1.000
_cell.length_c   1.000
_cell.angle_alpha   90.00
_cell.angle_beta   90.00
_cell.angle_gamma   90.00
#
_symmetry.space_group_name_H-M   'P 1'
#
loop_
_entity.id
_entity.type
_entity.pdbx_description
1 polymer ?
#
loop_
_entity_poly.entity_id
_entity_poly.type
_entity_poly.pdbx_seq_one_letter_code
_entity_poly.pdbx_strand_id
1 'polypeptide(L)'
;YLASDHKTFRDFAKKSRLQKVFLTAEISYLTSWQAKPLDPQLRLEYEGCPVPTETKIIITHCYTNRNLAVPRTFCVWSYFGRDFEVICHNYLDSHRVEEDQNHWEIITGNPGPEDGTMLERPE
;
A
#
# COMPACT_ATOMS: atom_id res chain seq x y z
N TYR A 1 -8.07 9.71 -3.66
CA TYR A 1 -8.06 8.24 -3.58
C TYR A 1 -6.75 7.68 -4.10
N LEU A 2 -6.20 6.66 -3.42
CA LEU A 2 -5.03 5.92 -3.86
C LEU A 2 -5.39 5.05 -5.08
N ALA A 3 -4.61 5.12 -6.15
CA ALA A 3 -4.88 4.43 -7.39
C ALA A 3 -3.64 3.78 -8.02
N SER A 4 -3.87 2.75 -8.83
CA SER A 4 -2.86 2.16 -9.70
C SER A 4 -3.49 1.60 -10.98
N ASP A 5 -2.68 1.38 -12.02
CA ASP A 5 -3.08 0.70 -13.25
C ASP A 5 -1.88 -0.06 -13.82
N HIS A 6 -2.10 -1.01 -14.72
CA HIS A 6 -1.09 -1.81 -15.39
C HIS A 6 0.04 -0.94 -15.93
N LYS A 7 1.27 -1.38 -15.67
CA LYS A 7 2.46 -0.78 -16.26
C LYS A 7 2.37 -0.84 -17.79
N THR A 8 2.56 0.31 -18.44
CA THR A 8 2.70 0.41 -19.90
C THR A 8 4.02 1.08 -20.28
N PHE A 9 4.31 1.16 -21.58
CA PHE A 9 5.48 1.91 -22.06
C PHE A 9 5.41 3.41 -21.80
N ARG A 10 4.20 3.95 -21.63
CA ARG A 10 3.98 5.37 -21.34
C ARG A 10 3.77 5.63 -19.86
N ASP A 11 3.41 4.59 -19.12
CA ASP A 11 2.99 4.74 -17.74
C ASP A 11 3.66 3.76 -16.78
N PHE A 12 4.59 4.28 -15.99
CA PHE A 12 5.40 3.54 -15.04
C PHE A 12 6.01 4.47 -13.97
N ALA A 13 6.49 3.90 -12.87
CA ALA A 13 7.14 4.61 -11.78
C ALA A 13 8.49 5.20 -12.22
N LYS A 14 8.77 6.46 -11.90
CA LYS A 14 9.86 7.23 -12.51
C LYS A 14 11.25 6.62 -12.28
N LYS A 15 11.49 6.01 -11.11
CA LYS A 15 12.80 5.46 -10.72
C LYS A 15 12.89 3.97 -11.00
N SER A 16 12.05 3.16 -10.36
CA SER A 16 12.07 1.69 -10.49
C SER A 16 11.59 1.18 -11.85
N ARG A 17 10.83 2.01 -12.58
CA ARG A 17 10.09 1.61 -13.79
C ARG A 17 9.14 0.44 -13.55
N LEU A 18 8.63 0.30 -12.33
CA LEU A 18 7.57 -0.64 -11.99
C LEU A 18 6.19 0.00 -12.17
N GLN A 19 5.13 -0.72 -11.79
CA GLN A 19 3.77 -0.19 -11.84
C GLN A 19 3.64 0.98 -10.86
N LYS A 20 3.26 2.16 -11.37
CA LYS A 20 3.16 3.36 -10.53
C LYS A 20 1.95 3.29 -9.60
N VAL A 21 2.06 4.00 -8.48
CA VAL A 21 0.94 4.32 -7.59
C VAL A 21 0.78 5.84 -7.60
N PHE A 22 -0.46 6.32 -7.62
CA PHE A 22 -0.77 7.75 -7.73
C PHE A 22 -2.06 8.10 -6.97
N LEU A 23 -2.31 9.39 -6.81
CA LEU A 23 -3.54 9.92 -6.21
C LEU A 23 -4.45 10.49 -7.31
N THR A 24 -5.75 10.21 -7.20
CA THR A 24 -6.79 10.77 -8.06
C THR A 24 -7.97 11.27 -7.23
N ALA A 25 -8.73 12.24 -7.74
CA ALA A 25 -9.96 12.73 -7.10
C ALA A 25 -11.18 11.84 -7.38
N GLU A 26 -11.12 10.98 -8.39
CA GLU A 26 -12.26 10.16 -8.83
C GLU A 26 -12.20 8.75 -8.24
N ILE A 27 -13.34 8.26 -7.76
CA ILE A 27 -13.48 6.85 -7.35
C ILE A 27 -13.68 6.01 -8.61
N SER A 28 -12.90 4.94 -8.73
CA SER A 28 -13.03 3.97 -9.82
C SER A 28 -12.55 2.59 -9.37
N TYR A 29 -12.61 1.60 -10.25
CA TYR A 29 -12.02 0.29 -9.93
C TYR A 29 -10.48 0.37 -9.77
N LEU A 30 -9.83 1.37 -10.38
CA LEU A 30 -8.39 1.64 -10.19
C LEU A 30 -8.05 2.15 -8.79
N THR A 31 -9.04 2.58 -8.01
CA THR A 31 -8.88 2.99 -6.62
C THR A 31 -9.29 1.91 -5.62
N SER A 32 -9.57 0.69 -6.10
CA SER A 32 -10.01 -0.41 -5.24
C SER A 32 -8.82 -1.21 -4.72
N TRP A 33 -8.73 -1.32 -3.41
CA TRP A 33 -7.66 -2.05 -2.71
C TRP A 33 -8.27 -3.01 -1.70
N GLN A 34 -7.58 -4.13 -1.48
CA GLN A 34 -7.96 -5.16 -0.53
C GLN A 34 -6.84 -5.37 0.48
N ALA A 35 -7.17 -5.35 1.76
CA ALA A 35 -6.28 -5.80 2.81
C ALA A 35 -6.37 -7.33 2.95
N LYS A 36 -5.23 -8.00 3.07
CA LYS A 36 -5.13 -9.45 3.25
C LYS A 36 -4.22 -9.76 4.45
N PRO A 37 -4.50 -10.82 5.21
CA PRO A 37 -3.57 -11.35 6.19
C PRO A 37 -2.20 -11.63 5.58
N LEU A 38 -1.16 -11.40 6.39
CA LEU A 38 0.21 -11.66 6.03
C LEU A 38 0.42 -13.14 5.66
N ASP A 39 -0.05 -14.04 6.52
CA ASP A 39 0.01 -15.49 6.30
C ASP A 39 -0.97 -15.90 5.19
N PRO A 40 -0.48 -16.46 4.05
CA PRO A 40 -1.34 -16.95 2.99
C PRO A 40 -2.34 -18.03 3.44
N GLN A 41 -1.99 -18.82 4.46
CA GLN A 41 -2.83 -19.92 4.95
C GLN A 41 -4.02 -19.45 5.77
N LEU A 42 -4.04 -18.19 6.23
CA LEU A 42 -5.11 -17.62 7.05
C LEU A 42 -6.08 -16.74 6.26
N ARG A 43 -5.87 -16.60 4.94
CA ARG A 43 -6.62 -15.64 4.11
C ARG A 43 -8.08 -16.04 3.91
N LEU A 44 -8.38 -17.34 3.91
CA LEU A 44 -9.73 -17.85 3.74
C LEU A 44 -10.50 -17.78 5.07
N GLU A 45 -9.83 -18.10 6.16
CA GLU A 45 -10.35 -18.14 7.53
C GLU A 45 -10.74 -16.75 8.01
N TYR A 46 -9.96 -15.73 7.64
CA TYR A 46 -10.23 -14.34 7.97
C TYR A 46 -10.98 -13.57 6.87
N GLU A 47 -11.52 -14.25 5.86
CA GLU A 47 -12.32 -13.59 4.83
C GLU A 47 -13.57 -12.95 5.47
N GLY A 48 -13.73 -11.63 5.27
CA GLY A 48 -14.83 -10.87 5.85
C GLY A 48 -14.66 -10.46 7.31
N CYS A 49 -13.60 -10.91 7.99
CA CYS A 49 -13.25 -10.44 9.32
C CYS A 49 -12.70 -9.00 9.28
N PRO A 50 -12.89 -8.20 10.36
CA PRO A 50 -12.27 -6.89 10.47
C PRO A 50 -10.74 -7.01 10.50
N VAL A 51 -10.05 -6.02 9.93
CA VAL A 51 -8.58 -5.95 9.93
C VAL A 51 -8.10 -5.43 11.29
N PRO A 52 -7.30 -6.18 12.06
CA PRO A 52 -6.76 -5.70 13.32
C PRO A 52 -5.76 -4.55 13.12
N THR A 53 -5.75 -3.58 14.05
CA THR A 53 -4.68 -2.57 14.15
C THR A 53 -3.37 -3.23 14.60
N GLU A 54 -2.24 -2.57 14.34
CA GLU A 54 -0.90 -2.98 14.83
C GLU A 54 -0.48 -4.38 14.35
N THR A 55 -1.11 -4.85 13.29
CA THR A 55 -0.86 -6.15 12.68
C THR A 55 -0.39 -5.94 11.25
N LYS A 56 0.65 -6.70 10.87
CA LYS A 56 1.16 -6.70 9.50
C LYS A 56 0.15 -7.32 8.54
N ILE A 57 -0.08 -6.64 7.44
CA ILE A 57 -0.99 -7.03 6.36
C ILE A 57 -0.34 -6.82 5.00
N ILE A 58 -0.97 -7.39 3.98
CA ILE A 58 -0.68 -7.09 2.58
C ILE A 58 -1.82 -6.23 2.03
N ILE A 59 -1.47 -5.17 1.31
CA ILE A 59 -2.45 -4.33 0.61
C ILE A 59 -2.35 -4.64 -0.88
N THR A 60 -3.37 -5.27 -1.45
CA THR A 60 -3.40 -5.68 -2.86
C THR A 60 -4.32 -4.77 -3.66
N HIS A 61 -3.84 -4.28 -4.80
CA HIS A 61 -4.68 -3.56 -5.77
C HIS A 61 -5.64 -4.54 -6.47
N CYS A 62 -6.94 -4.32 -6.36
CA CYS A 62 -7.97 -5.27 -6.83
C CYS A 62 -7.92 -5.48 -8.35
N TYR A 63 -7.68 -4.42 -9.12
CA TYR A 63 -7.71 -4.52 -10.58
C TYR A 63 -6.50 -5.25 -11.17
N THR A 64 -5.29 -5.06 -10.63
CA THR A 64 -4.07 -5.65 -11.19
C THR A 64 -3.52 -6.83 -10.39
N ASN A 65 -4.14 -7.16 -9.25
CA ASN A 65 -3.66 -8.17 -8.30
C ASN A 65 -2.17 -8.00 -7.93
N ARG A 66 -1.75 -6.75 -7.78
CA ARG A 66 -0.38 -6.37 -7.38
C ARG A 66 -0.39 -5.75 -6.00
N ASN A 67 0.60 -6.10 -5.19
CA ASN A 67 0.74 -5.63 -3.83
C ASN A 67 1.35 -4.23 -3.81
N LEU A 68 0.89 -3.39 -2.90
CA LEU A 68 1.51 -2.12 -2.58
C LEU A 68 2.89 -2.40 -1.97
N ALA A 69 3.92 -1.69 -2.43
CA ALA A 69 5.29 -1.97 -2.05
C ALA A 69 6.14 -0.71 -1.92
N VAL A 70 7.16 -0.80 -1.06
CA VAL A 70 8.23 0.20 -0.94
C VAL A 70 9.58 -0.50 -1.08
N PRO A 71 10.26 -0.41 -2.25
CA PRO A 71 11.52 -1.12 -2.48
C PRO A 71 12.71 -0.65 -1.62
N ARG A 72 12.59 0.51 -0.95
CA ARG A 72 13.63 1.18 -0.11
C ARG A 72 14.98 1.50 -0.80
N THR A 73 15.17 1.08 -2.04
CA THR A 73 16.35 1.38 -2.88
C THR A 73 16.19 2.68 -3.67
N PHE A 74 14.94 3.02 -4.04
CA PHE A 74 14.65 4.19 -4.86
C PHE A 74 14.14 5.34 -3.99
N CYS A 75 15.04 6.23 -3.57
CA CYS A 75 14.69 7.44 -2.83
C CYS A 75 14.57 8.68 -3.71
N VAL A 76 13.72 9.62 -3.29
CA VAL A 76 13.51 10.93 -3.91
C VAL A 76 13.68 12.00 -2.85
N TRP A 77 14.36 13.08 -3.20
CA TRP A 77 14.43 14.28 -2.35
C TRP A 77 13.25 15.19 -2.68
N SER A 78 12.43 15.46 -1.67
CA SER A 78 11.33 16.43 -1.73
C SER A 78 11.60 17.58 -0.75
N TYR A 79 10.74 18.59 -0.75
CA TYR A 79 10.80 19.67 0.25
C TYR A 79 10.63 19.17 1.68
N PHE A 80 10.05 17.99 1.88
CA PHE A 80 9.80 17.38 3.18
C PHE A 80 10.91 16.41 3.61
N GLY A 81 11.96 16.25 2.80
CA GLY A 81 13.10 15.40 3.10
C GLY A 81 13.27 14.26 2.10
N ARG A 82 13.79 13.13 2.60
CA ARG A 82 14.09 11.96 1.77
C ARG A 82 12.94 10.97 1.85
N ASP A 83 12.21 10.85 0.75
CA ASP A 83 11.08 9.92 0.60
C ASP A 83 11.49 8.69 -0.24
N PHE A 84 10.70 7.63 -0.15
CA PHE A 84 10.87 6.44 -0.98
C PHE A 84 9.76 6.34 -2.03
N GLU A 85 10.10 5.79 -3.21
CA GLU A 85 9.11 5.52 -4.25
C GLU A 85 8.15 4.41 -3.80
N VAL A 86 6.85 4.69 -3.85
CA VAL A 86 5.78 3.72 -3.60
C VAL A 86 5.25 3.19 -4.93
N ILE A 87 5.15 1.87 -5.04
CA ILE A 87 4.83 1.18 -6.31
C ILE A 87 3.92 -0.03 -6.07
N CYS A 88 3.43 -0.62 -7.15
CA CYS A 88 2.75 -1.91 -7.14
C CYS A 88 3.68 -3.01 -7.67
N HIS A 89 4.03 -3.97 -6.81
CA HIS A 89 4.86 -5.12 -7.16
C HIS A 89 4.71 -6.25 -6.14
N ASN A 90 4.83 -7.49 -6.61
CA ASN A 90 4.79 -8.66 -5.72
C ASN A 90 6.24 -9.10 -5.53
N TYR A 91 6.85 -8.68 -4.44
CA TYR A 91 8.13 -9.19 -3.98
C TYR A 91 7.86 -10.52 -3.28
N LEU A 92 8.36 -11.61 -3.87
CA LEU A 92 8.10 -12.97 -3.40
C LEU A 92 9.42 -13.69 -3.16
N ASP A 93 9.49 -14.43 -2.06
CA ASP A 93 10.62 -15.29 -1.75
C ASP A 93 10.61 -16.58 -2.59
N SER A 94 11.56 -17.50 -2.34
CA SER A 94 11.63 -18.79 -3.02
C SER A 94 10.40 -19.68 -2.80
N HIS A 95 9.61 -19.43 -1.75
CA HIS A 95 8.39 -20.16 -1.41
C HIS A 95 7.12 -19.45 -1.90
N ARG A 96 7.27 -18.36 -2.66
CA ARG A 96 6.17 -17.51 -3.17
C ARG A 96 5.39 -16.79 -2.08
N VAL A 97 6.04 -16.47 -0.96
CA VAL A 97 5.49 -15.67 0.13
C VAL A 97 5.95 -14.22 -0.03
N GLU A 98 5.05 -13.27 0.26
CA GLU A 98 5.35 -11.83 0.18
C GLU A 98 6.48 -11.41 1.13
N GLU A 99 7.48 -10.71 0.58
CA GLU A 99 8.63 -10.17 1.31
C GLU A 99 8.30 -8.86 2.07
N ASP A 100 9.25 -8.39 2.88
CA ASP A 100 9.09 -7.24 3.78
C ASP A 100 8.74 -5.93 3.09
N GLN A 101 9.11 -5.76 1.81
CA GLN A 101 8.75 -4.56 1.04
C GLN A 101 7.24 -4.48 0.78
N ASN A 102 6.51 -5.59 0.90
CA ASN A 102 5.06 -5.67 0.76
C ASN A 102 4.29 -5.62 2.08
N HIS A 103 4.98 -5.61 3.23
CA HIS A 103 4.32 -5.62 4.54
C HIS A 103 3.92 -4.21 4.94
N TRP A 104 2.66 -4.04 5.30
CA TRP A 104 2.09 -2.78 5.79
C TRP A 104 1.48 -3.00 7.15
N GLU A 105 1.44 -1.95 7.96
CA GLU A 105 0.79 -1.96 9.25
C GLU A 105 -0.19 -0.78 9.30
N ILE A 106 -1.42 -1.06 9.72
CA ILE A 106 -2.42 -0.01 9.93
C ILE A 106 -2.30 0.45 11.37
N ILE A 107 -1.91 1.71 11.54
CA ILE A 107 -1.86 2.37 12.84
C ILE A 107 -3.08 3.28 12.96
N THR A 108 -3.99 2.94 13.85
CA THR A 108 -5.06 3.85 14.25
C THR A 108 -4.49 4.78 15.32
N GLY A 109 -4.34 6.06 15.03
CA GLY A 109 -4.09 7.00 16.12
C GLY A 109 -5.37 7.29 16.90
N ASN A 110 -5.22 7.93 18.06
CA ASN A 110 -6.33 8.36 18.90
C ASN A 110 -7.36 9.13 18.04
N PRO A 111 -8.64 8.72 17.99
CA PRO A 111 -9.61 9.26 17.04
C PRO A 111 -9.77 10.79 17.12
N GLY A 112 -9.31 11.43 18.19
CA GLY A 112 -9.50 12.87 18.37
C GLY A 112 -11.00 13.20 18.47
N PRO A 113 -11.35 14.48 18.54
CA PRO A 113 -12.74 14.90 18.35
C PRO A 113 -13.24 14.48 16.94
N GLU A 114 -14.55 14.27 16.77
CA GLU A 114 -15.12 13.71 15.52
C GLU A 114 -14.77 14.47 14.23
N ASP A 115 -14.36 15.74 14.32
CA ASP A 115 -13.94 16.59 13.19
C ASP A 115 -12.43 16.91 13.16
N GLY A 116 -11.64 16.29 14.04
CA GLY A 116 -10.22 16.60 14.19
C GLY A 116 -9.36 16.05 13.06
N THR A 117 -8.49 16.90 12.48
CA THR A 117 -7.53 16.43 11.47
C THR A 117 -6.30 15.79 12.13
N MET A 118 -5.57 14.94 11.38
CA MET A 118 -4.30 14.34 11.84
C MET A 118 -3.26 15.36 12.33
N LEU A 119 -3.40 16.63 11.94
CA LEU A 119 -2.53 17.75 12.34
C LEU A 119 -2.86 18.32 13.73
N GLU A 120 -4.01 17.97 14.31
CA GLU A 120 -4.51 18.54 15.58
C GLU A 120 -4.18 17.66 16.81
N ARG A 121 -3.35 16.63 16.65
CA ARG A 121 -2.97 15.76 17.78
C ARG A 121 -1.90 16.40 18.66
N PRO A 122 -1.99 16.28 20.00
CA PRO A 122 -0.90 16.65 20.90
C PRO A 122 0.35 15.80 20.62
N GLU A 123 1.53 16.37 20.87
CA GLU A 123 2.83 15.69 20.77
C GLU A 123 2.97 14.48 21.71
#